data_AF-A0AAU5AYE1-F1
#
_entry.id   AF-A0AAU5AYE1-F1
#
_cell.length_a   1.000
_cell.length_b   1.000
_cell.length_c   1.000
_cell.angle_alpha   90.00
_cell.angle_beta   90.00
_cell.angle_gamma   90.00
#
_symmetry.space_group_name_H-M   'P 1'
#
loop_
_entity.id
_entity.type
_entity.pdbx_description
1 polymer ?
#
loop_
_entity_poly.entity_id
_entity_poly.type
_entity_poly.pdbx_seq_one_letter_code
_entity_poly.pdbx_strand_id
1 'polypeptide(L)'
;MEGTSHATPTVVVLTALPLESLAVREQLTDVQVEVHPQETLFDVGRVPGLPWRVAVVEIGEGNSGSAAHTERAIAYFQPTAVFFVGVAGSLRAEVALGDVVVASKIYLYHGGKESDDAFRARPRAWEMRHGVEQRVRRALRDSPGTHFKPLVSGDVVLNSRTSPLADLIDRSYNDAVAIDMESAGMAQAAQLSDIPVLAVRGISDFADGRKAVADAKGTQPVAARNAAAVAVRILRELPVPRPRPEPPAPPRTPAVLLVSREAVAPRDTAGWRDGAVVTVDGTKCLLHHGPGAPPTETVSPDHTVTRRQALARVLGPDRPARFVWLRQIVTPYGGPVAEAALRALSDERDLLRRLKRGPGVVHHVRQGDTATLALAWPLTRRSRTPCDTLAEVLPEGVERLGAWESYRVLRGLEASCGILGRLHELGSAHRMLEPTALIQDDDGRLLPRDLGLATTAPVPGEAPGPYQAPEQRRGHRGRAGEHGAATDVYRLGALVHHVLTGSPPVPGMPSALPRLTGCPSPGVETVDAALSPDPRARPGLPELVKALRSLSESLADPAREER
;
A
#
# COMPACT_ATOMS: atom_id res chain seq x y z
N MET A 1 1.50 50.72 1.32
CA MET A 1 1.82 49.93 0.10
C MET A 1 2.61 48.73 0.56
N GLU A 2 1.93 47.71 1.06
CA GLU A 2 2.53 46.41 1.36
C GLU A 2 2.41 45.56 0.09
N GLY A 3 3.55 45.18 -0.47
CA GLY A 3 3.62 44.41 -1.70
C GLY A 3 3.05 43.02 -1.49
N THR A 4 1.97 42.71 -2.20
CA THR A 4 1.49 41.34 -2.36
C THR A 4 2.60 40.48 -2.94
N SER A 5 3.18 39.59 -2.13
CA SER A 5 4.09 38.54 -2.59
C SER A 5 3.36 37.66 -3.60
N HIS A 6 3.69 37.80 -4.88
CA HIS A 6 3.12 36.96 -5.94
C HIS A 6 3.79 35.58 -5.89
N ALA A 7 2.99 34.53 -5.69
CA ALA A 7 3.49 33.15 -5.77
C ALA A 7 4.09 32.89 -7.16
N THR A 8 5.38 32.53 -7.20
CA THR A 8 6.09 32.21 -8.44
C THR A 8 5.46 30.95 -9.06
N PRO A 9 5.09 30.95 -10.36
CA PRO A 9 4.44 29.81 -10.98
C PRO A 9 5.38 28.60 -10.94
N THR A 10 4.90 27.51 -10.35
CA THR A 10 5.71 26.32 -10.09
C THR A 10 5.25 25.15 -10.96
N VAL A 11 6.19 24.42 -11.53
CA VAL A 11 5.97 23.09 -12.14
C VAL A 11 6.77 22.06 -11.35
N VAL A 12 6.16 20.92 -11.08
CA VAL A 12 6.85 19.78 -10.49
C VAL A 12 7.27 18.85 -11.62
N VAL A 13 8.53 18.39 -11.58
CA VAL A 13 9.07 17.38 -12.50
C VAL A 13 9.42 16.13 -11.71
N LEU A 14 8.79 15.02 -12.07
CA LEU A 14 9.10 13.69 -11.54
C LEU A 14 10.04 12.98 -12.51
N THR A 15 11.01 12.26 -11.97
CA THR A 15 11.92 11.40 -12.72
C THR A 15 12.09 10.06 -12.00
N ALA A 16 12.36 8.98 -12.72
CA ALA A 16 12.54 7.66 -12.13
C ALA A 16 14.01 7.39 -11.76
N LEU A 17 14.96 7.86 -12.58
CA LEU A 17 16.38 7.51 -12.46
C LEU A 17 17.29 8.72 -12.19
N PRO A 18 18.48 8.52 -11.56
CA PRO A 18 19.45 9.59 -11.31
C PRO A 18 19.90 10.34 -12.57
N LEU A 19 20.08 9.65 -13.69
CA LEU A 19 20.47 10.31 -14.94
C LEU A 19 19.36 11.23 -15.50
N GLU A 20 18.10 10.92 -15.20
CA GLU A 20 16.95 11.70 -15.64
C GLU A 20 16.81 12.96 -14.80
N SER A 21 16.94 12.82 -13.47
CA SER A 21 16.94 13.96 -12.54
C SER A 21 18.09 14.91 -12.86
N LEU A 22 19.29 14.38 -13.13
CA LEU A 22 20.45 15.16 -13.56
C LEU A 22 20.20 15.89 -14.89
N ALA A 23 19.63 15.22 -15.89
CA ALA A 23 19.34 15.84 -17.19
C ALA A 23 18.35 17.02 -17.08
N VAL A 24 17.36 16.93 -16.19
CA VAL A 24 16.45 18.05 -15.90
C VAL A 24 17.17 19.14 -15.13
N ARG A 25 17.95 18.79 -14.10
CA ARG A 25 18.72 19.73 -13.28
C ARG A 25 19.71 20.55 -14.11
N GLU A 26 20.33 19.98 -15.14
CA GLU A 26 21.21 20.67 -16.09
C GLU A 26 20.50 21.81 -16.86
N GLN A 27 19.17 21.80 -16.92
CA GLN A 27 18.37 22.86 -17.54
C GLN A 27 18.04 24.03 -16.60
N LEU A 28 18.41 23.92 -15.31
CA LEU A 28 18.02 24.85 -14.26
C LEU A 28 19.21 25.69 -13.76
N THR A 29 18.90 26.89 -13.30
CA THR A 29 19.82 27.75 -12.53
C THR A 29 19.31 27.93 -11.10
N ASP A 30 20.19 28.39 -10.22
CA ASP A 30 19.88 28.68 -8.81
C ASP A 30 19.28 27.48 -8.06
N VAL A 31 19.76 26.26 -8.38
CA VAL A 31 19.24 25.02 -7.79
C VAL A 31 19.58 24.95 -6.31
N GLN A 32 18.57 24.74 -5.47
CA GLN A 32 18.67 24.52 -4.04
C GLN A 32 17.89 23.27 -3.67
N VAL A 33 18.34 22.56 -2.64
CA VAL A 33 17.60 21.42 -2.10
C VAL A 33 16.53 21.95 -1.14
N GLU A 34 15.27 21.61 -1.42
CA GLU A 34 14.12 21.85 -0.54
C GLU A 34 13.68 20.54 0.08
N VAL A 35 13.62 20.50 1.41
CA VAL A 35 13.28 19.29 2.17
C VAL A 35 11.81 19.37 2.57
N HIS A 36 11.00 18.46 2.03
CA HIS A 36 9.62 18.28 2.46
C HIS A 36 9.56 17.88 3.95
N PRO A 37 8.51 18.24 4.73
CA PRO A 37 8.42 17.88 6.15
C PRO A 37 8.47 16.37 6.45
N GLN A 38 8.12 15.55 5.45
CA GLN A 38 8.25 14.09 5.46
C GLN A 38 9.50 13.60 4.69
N GLU A 39 10.56 14.39 4.70
CA GLU A 39 11.93 14.06 4.27
C GLU A 39 12.13 13.74 2.78
N THR A 40 11.13 14.00 1.93
CA THR A 40 11.31 13.95 0.46
C THR A 40 12.14 15.16 0.00
N LEU A 41 13.23 14.92 -0.72
CA LEU A 41 14.12 15.96 -1.22
C LEU A 41 13.70 16.41 -2.62
N PHE A 42 13.62 17.72 -2.83
CA PHE A 42 13.36 18.33 -4.13
C PHE A 42 14.54 19.23 -4.53
N ASP A 43 15.07 19.04 -5.73
CA ASP A 43 15.96 20.02 -6.36
C ASP A 43 15.10 21.12 -6.98
N VAL A 44 15.11 22.29 -6.35
CA VAL A 44 14.29 23.44 -6.74
C VAL A 44 15.15 24.49 -7.41
N GLY A 45 14.86 24.79 -8.67
CA GLY A 45 15.57 25.79 -9.46
C GLY A 45 14.67 26.64 -10.33
N ARG A 46 15.29 27.41 -11.22
CA ARG A 46 14.61 28.27 -12.20
C ARG A 46 15.04 27.90 -13.60
N VAL A 47 14.12 28.03 -14.56
CA VAL A 47 14.48 27.88 -15.98
C VAL A 47 15.01 29.22 -16.50
N PRO A 48 16.22 29.28 -17.09
CA PRO A 48 16.78 30.53 -17.60
C PRO A 48 15.85 31.24 -18.60
N GLY A 49 15.62 32.53 -18.35
CA GLY A 49 14.78 33.37 -19.21
C GLY A 49 13.27 33.09 -19.13
N LEU A 50 12.81 32.22 -18.22
CA LEU A 50 11.40 31.93 -17.99
C LEU A 50 10.99 32.20 -16.53
N PRO A 51 9.71 32.52 -16.28
CA PRO A 51 9.23 32.83 -14.93
C PRO A 51 8.98 31.59 -14.06
N TRP A 52 9.33 30.39 -14.54
CA TRP A 52 9.01 29.12 -13.90
C TRP A 52 9.99 28.78 -12.78
N ARG A 53 9.44 28.45 -11.61
CA ARG A 53 10.11 27.65 -10.59
C ARG A 53 9.87 26.18 -10.91
N VAL A 54 10.92 25.37 -10.90
CA VAL A 54 10.85 23.93 -11.19
C VAL A 54 11.33 23.16 -9.98
N ALA A 55 10.49 22.28 -9.45
CA ALA A 55 10.83 21.36 -8.37
C ALA A 55 11.00 19.95 -8.94
N VAL A 56 12.21 19.42 -8.91
CA VAL A 56 12.58 18.11 -9.45
C VAL A 56 12.67 17.10 -8.32
N VAL A 57 12.09 15.91 -8.49
CA VAL A 57 12.23 14.80 -7.54
C VAL A 57 12.45 13.48 -8.28
N GLU A 58 13.42 12.72 -7.79
CA GLU A 58 13.65 11.34 -8.19
C GLU A 58 12.82 10.41 -7.29
N ILE A 59 11.99 9.56 -7.90
CA ILE A 59 10.94 8.81 -7.20
C ILE A 59 11.03 7.30 -7.41
N GLY A 60 12.03 6.84 -8.17
CA GLY A 60 12.14 5.44 -8.57
C GLY A 60 11.13 5.03 -9.64
N GLU A 61 11.21 3.76 -10.02
CA GLU A 61 10.36 3.16 -11.05
C GLU A 61 9.02 2.68 -10.48
N GLY A 62 7.98 2.65 -11.32
CA GLY A 62 6.68 2.07 -10.99
C GLY A 62 5.57 3.06 -10.67
N ASN A 63 4.33 2.69 -11.00
CA ASN A 63 3.18 3.59 -10.94
C ASN A 63 2.72 3.88 -9.51
N SER A 64 2.88 2.94 -8.58
CA SER A 64 2.46 3.12 -7.19
C SER A 64 3.26 4.24 -6.49
N GLY A 65 4.59 4.20 -6.63
CA GLY A 65 5.48 5.27 -6.13
C GLY A 65 5.18 6.60 -6.82
N SER A 66 5.06 6.57 -8.16
CA SER A 66 4.71 7.75 -8.96
C SER A 66 3.43 8.44 -8.51
N ALA A 67 2.37 7.70 -8.21
CA ALA A 67 1.13 8.26 -7.69
C ALA A 67 1.33 8.93 -6.31
N ALA A 68 2.00 8.24 -5.38
CA ALA A 68 2.22 8.76 -4.02
C ALA A 68 3.08 10.03 -4.01
N HIS A 69 4.14 10.06 -4.80
CA HIS A 69 5.01 11.24 -4.92
C HIS A 69 4.33 12.39 -5.67
N THR A 70 3.51 12.10 -6.67
CA THR A 70 2.69 13.11 -7.37
C THR A 70 1.75 13.80 -6.39
N GLU A 71 0.97 13.05 -5.60
CA GLU A 71 0.06 13.63 -4.60
C GLU A 71 0.81 14.48 -3.57
N ARG A 72 1.94 13.98 -3.05
CA ARG A 72 2.79 14.73 -2.12
C ARG A 72 3.26 16.05 -2.72
N ALA A 73 3.78 16.01 -3.94
CA ALA A 73 4.28 17.19 -4.61
C ALA A 73 3.16 18.19 -4.96
N ILE A 74 1.97 17.71 -5.33
CA ILE A 74 0.79 18.56 -5.56
C ILE A 74 0.39 19.26 -4.27
N ALA A 75 0.28 18.52 -3.15
CA ALA A 75 -0.10 19.07 -1.85
C ALA A 75 0.90 20.11 -1.35
N TYR A 76 2.20 19.90 -1.60
CA TYR A 76 3.26 20.76 -1.10
C TYR A 76 3.50 22.00 -1.97
N PHE A 77 3.58 21.83 -3.29
CA PHE A 77 3.95 22.92 -4.22
C PHE A 77 2.75 23.65 -4.83
N GLN A 78 1.55 23.06 -4.77
CA GLN A 78 0.36 23.53 -5.50
C GLN A 78 0.70 23.92 -6.96
N PRO A 79 1.31 22.99 -7.72
CA PRO A 79 1.92 23.32 -9.00
C PRO A 79 0.88 23.64 -10.09
N THR A 80 1.31 24.37 -11.10
CA THR A 80 0.51 24.65 -12.30
C THR A 80 0.33 23.42 -13.19
N ALA A 81 1.34 22.55 -13.21
CA ALA A 81 1.33 21.28 -13.92
C ALA A 81 2.37 20.34 -13.28
N VAL A 82 2.18 19.04 -13.48
CA VAL A 82 3.17 18.01 -13.12
C VAL A 82 3.69 17.36 -14.41
N PHE A 83 5.00 17.27 -14.53
CA PHE A 83 5.66 16.64 -15.66
C PHE A 83 6.29 15.35 -15.18
N PHE A 84 6.22 14.30 -15.99
CA PHE A 84 7.12 13.17 -15.87
C PHE A 84 8.16 13.28 -16.98
N VAL A 85 9.43 13.43 -16.62
CA VAL A 85 10.53 13.50 -17.59
C VAL A 85 11.44 12.32 -17.36
N GLY A 86 11.63 11.49 -18.38
CA GLY A 86 12.47 10.31 -18.25
C GLY A 86 12.65 9.59 -19.57
N VAL A 87 13.11 8.34 -19.51
CA VAL A 87 13.27 7.49 -20.69
C VAL A 87 12.10 6.52 -20.86
N ALA A 88 11.98 5.96 -22.06
CA ALA A 88 11.00 4.94 -22.41
C ALA A 88 11.51 4.02 -23.54
N GLY A 89 10.89 2.85 -23.65
CA GLY A 89 11.09 1.94 -24.78
C GLY A 89 10.17 2.29 -25.94
N SER A 90 10.68 2.28 -27.17
CA SER A 90 9.89 2.47 -28.38
C SER A 90 9.11 1.20 -28.75
N LEU A 91 7.82 1.37 -29.05
CA LEU A 91 6.93 0.30 -29.53
C LEU A 91 6.80 0.27 -31.05
N ARG A 92 7.30 1.28 -31.78
CA ARG A 92 7.12 1.43 -33.22
C ARG A 92 8.42 1.79 -33.92
N ALA A 93 8.68 1.17 -35.07
CA ALA A 93 9.91 1.38 -35.83
C ALA A 93 10.10 2.83 -36.33
N GLU A 94 9.01 3.59 -36.46
CA GLU A 94 9.03 5.01 -36.84
C GLU A 94 9.52 5.96 -35.73
N VAL A 95 9.66 5.47 -34.49
CA VAL A 95 10.18 6.23 -33.35
C VAL A 95 11.59 5.75 -33.05
N ALA A 96 12.58 6.59 -33.36
CA ALA A 96 14.00 6.26 -33.29
C ALA A 96 14.59 6.47 -31.88
N LEU A 97 15.77 5.88 -31.63
CA LEU A 97 16.52 6.13 -30.39
C LEU A 97 16.91 7.61 -30.32
N GLY A 98 16.72 8.22 -29.15
CA GLY A 98 16.93 9.65 -28.93
C GLY A 98 15.73 10.53 -29.32
N ASP A 99 14.73 10.01 -30.03
CA ASP A 99 13.48 10.74 -30.22
C ASP A 99 12.78 10.96 -28.87
N VAL A 100 11.88 11.96 -28.82
CA VAL A 100 11.08 12.26 -27.63
C VAL A 100 9.60 12.05 -27.93
N VAL A 101 8.95 11.21 -27.13
CA VAL A 101 7.49 11.05 -27.14
C VAL A 101 6.90 11.91 -26.03
N VAL A 102 6.02 12.84 -26.42
CA VAL A 102 5.16 13.57 -25.49
C VAL A 102 3.78 12.93 -25.55
N ALA A 103 3.33 12.38 -24.43
CA ALA A 103 2.12 11.57 -24.41
C ALA A 103 0.88 12.43 -24.72
N SER A 104 0.22 12.19 -25.86
CA SER A 104 -1.10 12.78 -26.11
C SER A 104 -2.20 12.10 -25.28
N LYS A 105 -1.93 10.85 -24.91
CA LYS A 105 -2.79 9.97 -24.13
C LYS A 105 -1.92 8.95 -23.39
N ILE A 106 -2.25 8.68 -22.13
CA ILE A 106 -1.55 7.69 -21.30
C ILE A 106 -2.52 6.55 -21.05
N TYR A 107 -2.15 5.33 -21.45
CA TYR A 107 -2.92 4.13 -21.17
C TYR A 107 -2.30 3.34 -20.02
N LEU A 108 -3.10 2.91 -19.04
CA LEU A 108 -2.70 1.85 -18.10
C LEU A 108 -2.99 0.49 -18.72
N TYR A 109 -1.94 -0.25 -19.10
CA TYR A 109 -2.12 -1.52 -19.83
C TYR A 109 -2.47 -2.71 -18.92
N HIS A 110 -2.28 -2.59 -17.61
CA HIS A 110 -2.64 -3.63 -16.64
C HIS A 110 -4.15 -3.74 -16.38
N GLY A 111 -4.95 -2.79 -16.88
CA GLY A 111 -6.40 -2.79 -16.70
C GLY A 111 -7.09 -3.82 -17.61
N GLY A 112 -7.76 -4.81 -17.04
CA GLY A 112 -8.50 -5.81 -17.81
C GLY A 112 -9.23 -6.84 -16.97
N LYS A 113 -9.85 -7.80 -17.65
CA LYS A 113 -10.42 -9.01 -17.04
C LYS A 113 -9.64 -10.21 -17.54
N GLU A 114 -8.95 -10.91 -16.64
CA GLU A 114 -8.41 -12.24 -16.89
C GLU A 114 -9.51 -13.30 -16.73
N SER A 115 -9.51 -14.29 -17.62
CA SER A 115 -10.40 -15.46 -17.56
C SER A 115 -9.69 -16.64 -18.21
N ASP A 116 -10.15 -17.86 -17.93
CA ASP A 116 -9.55 -19.10 -18.43
C ASP A 116 -9.29 -19.11 -19.96
N ASP A 117 -10.11 -18.37 -20.72
CA ASP A 117 -10.00 -18.30 -22.18
C ASP A 117 -9.09 -17.17 -22.70
N ALA A 118 -8.95 -16.05 -21.97
CA ALA A 118 -8.18 -14.87 -22.40
C ALA A 118 -8.20 -13.71 -21.38
N PHE A 119 -7.14 -12.89 -21.42
CA PHE A 119 -7.16 -11.51 -20.93
C PHE A 119 -7.94 -10.60 -21.88
N ARG A 120 -8.91 -9.87 -21.33
CA ARG A 120 -9.69 -8.84 -22.05
C ARG A 120 -9.33 -7.46 -21.51
N ALA A 121 -8.59 -6.69 -22.30
CA ALA A 121 -8.19 -5.34 -21.93
C ALA A 121 -9.41 -4.46 -21.61
N ARG A 122 -9.31 -3.70 -20.52
CA ARG A 122 -10.24 -2.66 -20.09
C ARG A 122 -9.41 -1.42 -19.77
N PRO A 123 -8.92 -0.74 -20.81
CA PRO A 123 -7.92 0.29 -20.65
C PRO A 123 -8.49 1.46 -19.84
N ARG A 124 -7.75 1.87 -18.80
CA ARG A 124 -7.90 3.22 -18.25
C ARG A 124 -7.00 4.14 -19.08
N ALA A 125 -7.54 5.27 -19.50
CA ALA A 125 -6.83 6.24 -20.30
C ALA A 125 -6.98 7.64 -19.71
N TRP A 126 -5.90 8.40 -19.74
CA TRP A 126 -5.90 9.82 -19.40
C TRP A 126 -5.51 10.62 -20.62
N GLU A 127 -6.39 11.54 -21.02
CA GLU A 127 -6.15 12.48 -22.10
C GLU A 127 -5.59 13.79 -21.54
N MET A 128 -4.72 14.42 -22.32
CA MET A 128 -4.21 15.74 -21.98
C MET A 128 -5.35 16.76 -21.99
N ARG A 129 -5.36 17.69 -21.01
CA ARG A 129 -6.33 18.78 -21.01
C ARG A 129 -6.19 19.60 -22.29
N HIS A 130 -7.31 19.90 -22.94
CA HIS A 130 -7.36 20.60 -24.22
C HIS A 130 -6.48 21.88 -24.25
N GLY A 131 -6.54 22.71 -23.21
CA GLY A 131 -5.74 23.93 -23.13
C GLY A 131 -4.22 23.68 -23.14
N VAL A 132 -3.77 22.63 -22.43
CA VAL A 132 -2.36 22.22 -22.40
C VAL A 132 -1.97 21.55 -23.72
N GLU A 133 -2.85 20.71 -24.27
CA GLU A 133 -2.66 20.07 -25.57
C GLU A 133 -2.37 21.07 -26.68
N GLN A 134 -3.15 22.16 -26.77
CA GLN A 134 -2.93 23.21 -27.77
C GLN A 134 -1.54 23.86 -27.64
N ARG A 135 -1.04 24.03 -26.41
CA ARG A 135 0.31 24.57 -26.15
C ARG A 135 1.40 23.58 -26.50
N VAL A 136 1.22 22.31 -26.17
CA VAL A 136 2.15 21.24 -26.56
C VAL A 136 2.23 21.14 -28.08
N ARG A 137 1.09 21.10 -28.79
CA ARG A 137 1.07 21.08 -30.27
C ARG A 137 1.79 22.28 -30.88
N ARG A 138 1.63 23.46 -30.28
CA ARG A 138 2.36 24.67 -30.70
C ARG A 138 3.86 24.53 -30.45
N ALA A 139 4.26 24.10 -29.26
CA ALA A 139 5.65 23.92 -28.88
C ALA A 139 6.37 22.94 -29.81
N LEU A 140 5.70 21.85 -30.22
CA LEU A 140 6.29 20.76 -30.98
C LEU A 140 6.18 20.90 -32.51
N ARG A 141 5.47 21.92 -33.04
CA ARG A 141 5.20 22.08 -34.49
C ARG A 141 6.46 21.96 -35.37
N ASP A 142 7.55 22.58 -34.94
CA ASP A 142 8.83 22.61 -35.65
C ASP A 142 9.93 22.00 -34.77
N SER A 143 9.67 20.79 -34.28
CA SER A 143 10.59 20.05 -33.40
C SER A 143 10.85 18.65 -33.97
N PRO A 144 11.83 18.50 -34.89
CA PRO A 144 12.22 17.22 -35.45
C PRO A 144 12.59 16.21 -34.35
N GLY A 145 12.27 14.93 -34.57
CA GLY A 145 12.52 13.88 -33.57
C GLY A 145 11.60 13.95 -32.35
N THR A 146 10.50 14.71 -32.41
CA THR A 146 9.48 14.72 -31.34
C THR A 146 8.12 14.22 -31.85
N HIS A 147 7.48 13.40 -31.04
CA HIS A 147 6.24 12.72 -31.39
C HIS A 147 5.17 13.02 -30.33
N PHE A 148 4.07 13.67 -30.73
CA PHE A 148 2.91 13.87 -29.87
C PHE A 148 1.90 12.76 -30.09
N LYS A 149 2.09 11.62 -29.40
CA LYS A 149 1.36 10.36 -29.63
C LYS A 149 1.08 9.63 -28.31
N PRO A 150 0.16 8.64 -28.29
CA PRO A 150 -0.13 7.88 -27.08
C PRO A 150 1.06 7.03 -26.60
N LEU A 151 1.10 6.78 -25.29
CA LEU A 151 1.99 5.78 -24.68
C LEU A 151 1.21 4.86 -23.74
N VAL A 152 1.78 3.69 -23.48
CA VAL A 152 1.29 2.76 -22.47
C VAL A 152 2.21 2.78 -21.24
N SER A 153 1.63 2.61 -20.07
CA SER A 153 2.35 2.66 -18.79
C SER A 153 1.88 1.55 -17.86
N GLY A 154 2.83 0.93 -17.15
CA GLY A 154 2.57 -0.20 -16.25
C GLY A 154 3.88 -0.78 -15.70
N ASP A 155 3.80 -1.58 -14.64
CA ASP A 155 4.97 -1.95 -13.82
C ASP A 155 5.85 -3.09 -14.39
N VAL A 156 5.84 -3.33 -15.70
CA VAL A 156 6.67 -4.34 -16.37
C VAL A 156 7.61 -3.68 -17.37
N VAL A 157 8.91 -3.99 -17.26
CA VAL A 157 9.90 -3.69 -18.31
C VAL A 157 9.66 -4.62 -19.49
N LEU A 158 9.07 -4.09 -20.57
CA LEU A 158 8.92 -4.85 -21.80
C LEU A 158 10.26 -4.95 -22.53
N ASN A 159 10.78 -6.18 -22.64
CA ASN A 159 12.05 -6.45 -23.32
C ASN A 159 11.91 -7.63 -24.31
N SER A 160 10.78 -7.69 -25.01
CA SER A 160 10.50 -8.71 -26.04
C SER A 160 9.37 -8.23 -26.96
N ARG A 161 9.52 -8.47 -28.28
CA ARG A 161 8.48 -8.17 -29.28
C ARG A 161 7.44 -9.26 -29.48
N THR A 162 7.67 -10.44 -28.91
CA THR A 162 6.84 -11.63 -29.12
C THR A 162 6.25 -12.19 -27.82
N SER A 163 6.44 -11.48 -26.71
CA SER A 163 5.84 -11.86 -25.43
C SER A 163 4.32 -11.69 -25.45
N PRO A 164 3.57 -12.40 -24.59
CA PRO A 164 2.13 -12.18 -24.43
C PRO A 164 1.77 -10.72 -24.13
N LEU A 165 2.63 -10.00 -23.39
CA LEU A 165 2.45 -8.57 -23.12
C LEU A 165 2.67 -7.71 -24.38
N ALA A 166 3.67 -8.02 -25.20
CA ALA A 166 3.87 -7.33 -26.48
C ALA A 166 2.66 -7.52 -27.41
N ASP A 167 2.16 -8.75 -27.50
CA ASP A 167 0.96 -9.08 -28.28
C ASP A 167 -0.29 -8.36 -27.75
N LEU A 168 -0.44 -8.29 -26.43
CA LEU A 168 -1.54 -7.56 -25.78
C LEU A 168 -1.49 -6.07 -26.12
N ILE A 169 -0.31 -5.46 -25.96
CA ILE A 169 -0.08 -4.05 -26.27
C ILE A 169 -0.40 -3.78 -27.74
N ASP A 170 0.12 -4.60 -28.64
CA ASP A 170 -0.08 -4.41 -30.07
C ASP A 170 -1.54 -4.57 -30.50
N ARG A 171 -2.28 -5.51 -29.90
CA ARG A 171 -3.70 -5.73 -30.23
C ARG A 171 -4.65 -4.73 -29.61
N SER A 172 -4.39 -4.30 -28.37
CA SER A 172 -5.35 -3.54 -27.56
C SER A 172 -5.01 -2.06 -27.43
N TYR A 173 -3.77 -1.67 -27.75
CA TYR A 173 -3.23 -0.32 -27.60
C TYR A 173 -2.41 0.05 -28.85
N ASN A 174 -2.95 -0.27 -30.02
CA ASN A 174 -2.23 -0.26 -31.29
C ASN A 174 -1.79 1.15 -31.74
N ASP A 175 -2.34 2.21 -31.16
CA ASP A 175 -1.95 3.61 -31.36
C ASP A 175 -0.78 4.06 -30.47
N ALA A 176 -0.40 3.28 -29.46
CA ALA A 176 0.70 3.60 -28.56
C ALA A 176 2.07 3.43 -29.23
N VAL A 177 2.97 4.38 -28.99
CA VAL A 177 4.30 4.40 -29.61
C VAL A 177 5.45 4.22 -28.63
N ALA A 178 5.19 4.34 -27.33
CA ALA A 178 6.18 4.15 -26.28
C ALA A 178 5.58 3.42 -25.07
N ILE A 179 6.46 2.81 -24.28
CA ILE A 179 6.14 2.17 -23.00
C ILE A 179 7.03 2.71 -21.88
N ASP A 180 6.42 3.04 -20.74
CA ASP A 180 7.11 3.37 -19.49
C ASP A 180 6.48 2.67 -18.28
N MET A 181 6.97 3.00 -17.07
CA MET A 181 6.55 2.37 -15.83
C MET A 181 5.91 3.33 -14.81
N GLU A 182 5.71 4.62 -15.13
CA GLU A 182 5.29 5.62 -14.12
C GLU A 182 4.20 6.60 -14.55
N SER A 183 3.98 6.80 -15.85
CA SER A 183 3.11 7.88 -16.34
C SER A 183 1.65 7.68 -15.94
N ALA A 184 1.18 6.43 -15.84
CA ALA A 184 -0.20 6.16 -15.40
C ALA A 184 -0.41 6.52 -13.93
N GLY A 185 0.57 6.27 -13.06
CA GLY A 185 0.55 6.63 -11.64
C GLY A 185 0.44 8.14 -11.43
N MET A 186 1.29 8.91 -12.13
CA MET A 186 1.24 10.37 -12.14
C MET A 186 -0.11 10.87 -12.65
N ALA A 187 -0.58 10.35 -13.79
CA ALA A 187 -1.85 10.78 -14.38
C ALA A 187 -3.04 10.47 -13.47
N GLN A 188 -3.02 9.33 -12.78
CA GLN A 188 -4.06 8.94 -11.82
C GLN A 188 -4.12 9.89 -10.64
N ALA A 189 -2.98 10.21 -10.01
CA ALA A 189 -2.91 11.14 -8.89
C ALA A 189 -3.38 12.55 -9.31
N ALA A 190 -2.76 13.12 -10.34
CA ALA A 190 -3.10 14.47 -10.77
C ALA A 190 -4.56 14.64 -11.23
N GLN A 191 -5.20 13.58 -11.75
CA GLN A 191 -6.64 13.59 -12.06
C GLN A 191 -7.49 13.85 -10.80
N LEU A 192 -7.11 13.29 -9.65
CA LEU A 192 -7.84 13.49 -8.38
C LEU A 192 -7.76 14.93 -7.89
N SER A 193 -6.68 15.64 -8.23
CA SER A 193 -6.40 17.02 -7.81
C SER A 193 -6.69 18.07 -8.89
N ASP A 194 -7.30 17.69 -10.01
CA ASP A 194 -7.58 18.55 -11.17
C ASP A 194 -6.33 19.28 -11.73
N ILE A 195 -5.14 18.66 -11.64
CA ILE A 195 -3.88 19.22 -12.14
C ILE A 195 -3.56 18.69 -13.54
N PRO A 196 -3.14 19.54 -14.50
CA PRO A 196 -2.66 19.07 -15.80
C PRO A 196 -1.33 18.30 -15.68
N VAL A 197 -1.20 17.23 -16.46
CA VAL A 197 0.02 16.43 -16.52
C VAL A 197 0.59 16.30 -17.93
N LEU A 198 1.91 16.13 -18.00
CA LEU A 198 2.63 15.82 -19.23
C LEU A 198 3.64 14.71 -18.99
N ALA A 199 3.57 13.63 -19.76
CA ALA A 199 4.65 12.65 -19.82
C ALA A 199 5.54 12.95 -21.03
N VAL A 200 6.82 13.22 -20.78
CA VAL A 200 7.85 13.56 -21.77
C VAL A 200 8.95 12.52 -21.69
N ARG A 201 8.97 11.60 -22.66
CA ARG A 201 9.80 10.40 -22.64
C ARG A 201 10.80 10.38 -23.78
N GLY A 202 12.08 10.35 -23.45
CA GLY A 202 13.16 10.12 -24.42
C GLY A 202 13.31 8.63 -24.72
N ILE A 203 13.50 8.25 -25.96
CA ILE A 203 13.53 6.84 -26.36
C ILE A 203 14.94 6.27 -26.19
N SER A 204 15.11 5.37 -25.21
CA SER A 204 16.39 4.74 -24.87
C SER A 204 16.62 3.41 -25.59
N ASP A 205 15.56 2.66 -25.86
CA ASP A 205 15.63 1.32 -26.44
C ASP A 205 14.37 0.99 -27.26
N PHE A 206 14.35 -0.20 -27.87
CA PHE A 206 13.24 -0.66 -28.71
C PHE A 206 12.36 -1.74 -28.04
N ALA A 207 12.44 -1.92 -26.71
CA ALA A 207 11.63 -2.90 -25.98
C ALA A 207 11.66 -4.33 -26.57
N ASP A 208 12.79 -4.75 -27.17
CA ASP A 208 12.87 -5.90 -28.07
C ASP A 208 13.86 -7.00 -27.64
N GLY A 209 14.42 -6.91 -26.44
CA GLY A 209 15.44 -7.86 -25.95
C GLY A 209 16.86 -7.35 -26.08
N ARG A 210 17.09 -6.24 -26.80
CA ARG A 210 18.45 -5.70 -27.06
C ARG A 210 18.82 -4.51 -26.18
N LYS A 211 18.06 -4.26 -25.10
CA LYS A 211 18.26 -3.13 -24.17
C LYS A 211 19.72 -3.02 -23.67
N ALA A 212 20.33 -4.13 -23.24
CA ALA A 212 21.72 -4.15 -22.77
C ALA A 212 22.74 -3.64 -23.82
N VAL A 213 22.47 -3.85 -25.11
CA VAL A 213 23.32 -3.36 -26.21
C VAL A 213 23.08 -1.88 -26.48
N ALA A 214 21.86 -1.38 -26.29
CA ALA A 214 21.53 0.03 -26.41
C ALA A 214 22.13 0.85 -25.25
N ASP A 215 22.05 0.33 -24.02
CA ASP A 215 22.60 0.95 -22.81
C ASP A 215 24.13 1.09 -22.90
N ALA A 216 24.82 0.04 -23.35
CA ALA A 216 26.27 0.05 -23.58
C ALA A 216 26.73 1.09 -24.63
N LYS A 217 25.82 1.58 -25.48
CA LYS A 217 26.10 2.62 -26.50
C LYS A 217 25.82 4.05 -26.00
N GLY A 218 25.42 4.24 -24.74
CA GLY A 218 25.18 5.57 -24.16
C GLY A 218 23.91 6.26 -24.67
N THR A 219 22.93 5.49 -25.15
CA THR A 219 21.66 5.99 -25.68
C THR A 219 20.75 6.57 -24.60
N GLN A 220 20.75 5.98 -23.40
CA GLN A 220 19.92 6.41 -22.27
C GLN A 220 20.23 7.85 -21.78
N PRO A 221 21.50 8.27 -21.59
CA PRO A 221 21.81 9.68 -21.32
C PRO A 221 21.38 10.65 -22.42
N VAL A 222 21.49 10.27 -23.69
CA VAL A 222 21.04 11.12 -24.82
C VAL A 222 19.52 11.28 -24.80
N ALA A 223 18.80 10.18 -24.62
CA ALA A 223 17.35 10.17 -24.48
C ALA A 223 16.86 11.07 -23.34
N ALA A 224 17.48 10.96 -22.16
CA ALA A 224 17.12 11.79 -21.00
C ALA A 224 17.37 13.28 -21.23
N ARG A 225 18.52 13.66 -21.83
CA ARG A 225 18.81 15.06 -22.18
C ARG A 225 17.81 15.62 -23.19
N ASN A 226 17.47 14.85 -24.22
CA ASN A 226 16.49 15.27 -25.21
C ASN A 226 15.10 15.45 -24.58
N ALA A 227 14.68 14.54 -23.69
CA ALA A 227 13.44 14.66 -22.95
C ALA A 227 13.40 15.94 -22.08
N ALA A 228 14.45 16.22 -21.33
CA ALA A 228 14.57 17.43 -20.52
C ALA A 228 14.53 18.72 -21.37
N ALA A 229 15.23 18.74 -22.51
CA ALA A 229 15.21 19.88 -23.44
C ALA A 229 13.80 20.13 -24.02
N VAL A 230 13.07 19.06 -24.37
CA VAL A 230 11.69 19.16 -24.85
C VAL A 230 10.74 19.63 -23.74
N ALA A 231 10.91 19.15 -22.51
CA ALA A 231 10.13 19.61 -21.36
C ALA A 231 10.27 21.13 -21.15
N VAL A 232 11.50 21.65 -21.19
CA VAL A 232 11.78 23.10 -21.13
C VAL A 232 11.17 23.85 -22.30
N ARG A 233 11.24 23.29 -23.51
CA ARG A 233 10.60 23.89 -24.69
C ARG A 233 9.08 24.02 -24.50
N ILE A 234 8.42 23.04 -23.90
CA ILE A 234 6.99 23.08 -23.61
C ILE A 234 6.68 24.14 -22.54
N LEU A 235 7.52 24.28 -21.50
CA LEU A 235 7.35 25.30 -20.46
C LEU A 235 7.29 26.73 -21.03
N ARG A 236 7.95 27.00 -22.16
CA ARG A 236 7.88 28.31 -22.85
C ARG A 236 6.49 28.67 -23.35
N GLU A 237 5.68 27.66 -23.67
CA GLU A 237 4.33 27.82 -24.24
C GLU A 237 3.22 27.63 -23.19
N LEU A 238 3.54 27.08 -22.01
CA LEU A 238 2.55 26.94 -20.94
C LEU A 238 2.13 28.32 -20.38
N PRO A 239 0.84 28.51 -20.08
CA PRO A 239 0.37 29.76 -19.51
C PRO A 239 0.91 29.89 -18.09
N VAL A 240 1.54 31.02 -17.79
CA VAL A 240 1.76 31.44 -16.40
C VAL A 240 0.39 31.78 -15.81
N PRO A 241 -0.08 31.10 -14.74
CA PRO A 241 -1.32 31.46 -14.10
C PRO A 241 -1.26 32.92 -13.69
N ARG A 242 -2.25 33.72 -14.12
CA ARG A 242 -2.46 35.03 -13.50
C ARG A 242 -2.86 34.78 -12.04
N PRO A 243 -2.44 35.62 -11.09
CA PRO A 243 -2.95 35.54 -9.73
C PRO A 243 -4.48 35.51 -9.81
N ARG A 244 -5.11 34.44 -9.32
CA ARG A 244 -6.55 34.50 -9.08
C ARG A 244 -6.75 35.63 -8.05
N PRO A 245 -7.73 36.53 -8.23
CA PRO A 245 -8.19 37.31 -7.09
C PRO A 245 -8.50 36.30 -5.98
N GLU A 246 -8.04 36.58 -4.76
CA GLU A 246 -8.40 35.78 -3.60
C GLU A 246 -9.91 35.53 -3.67
N PRO A 247 -10.37 34.27 -3.55
CA PRO A 247 -11.79 34.04 -3.40
C PRO A 247 -12.27 34.94 -2.25
N PRO A 248 -13.40 35.65 -2.41
CA PRO A 248 -13.90 36.53 -1.36
C PRO A 248 -13.93 35.71 -0.09
N ALA A 249 -13.32 36.26 0.98
CA ALA A 249 -13.36 35.64 2.29
C ALA A 249 -14.80 35.17 2.53
N PRO A 250 -15.01 33.93 2.98
CA PRO A 250 -16.36 33.46 3.27
C PRO A 250 -17.05 34.54 4.11
N PRO A 251 -18.33 34.86 3.83
CA PRO A 251 -19.02 35.90 4.58
C PRO A 251 -18.74 35.65 6.05
N ARG A 252 -18.32 36.70 6.77
CA ARG A 252 -18.20 36.64 8.23
C ARG A 252 -19.61 36.44 8.78
N THR A 253 -20.09 35.20 8.72
CA THR A 253 -21.17 34.74 9.56
C THR A 253 -20.71 35.09 10.97
N PRO A 254 -21.48 35.84 11.76
CA PRO A 254 -21.13 36.02 13.17
C PRO A 254 -20.88 34.61 13.70
N ALA A 255 -19.68 34.38 14.23
CA ALA A 255 -19.40 33.17 14.95
C ALA A 255 -20.47 33.10 16.04
N VAL A 256 -21.47 32.24 15.83
CA VAL A 256 -22.31 31.80 16.93
C VAL A 256 -21.34 31.03 17.80
N LEU A 257 -20.84 31.70 18.84
CA LEU A 257 -20.21 31.06 19.96
C LEU A 257 -21.30 30.18 20.57
N LEU A 258 -21.41 28.96 20.07
CA LEU A 258 -22.01 27.87 20.82
C LEU A 258 -21.09 27.71 22.01
N VAL A 259 -21.43 28.41 23.09
CA VAL A 259 -20.98 28.05 24.42
C VAL A 259 -21.64 26.70 24.68
N SER A 260 -20.96 25.63 24.25
CA SER A 260 -21.22 24.31 24.78
C SER A 260 -21.02 24.45 26.28
N ARG A 261 -22.12 24.47 27.03
CA ARG A 261 -22.07 24.27 28.47
C ARG A 261 -21.33 22.96 28.69
N GLU A 262 -20.35 23.05 29.57
CA GLU A 262 -19.39 22.02 29.99
C GLU A 262 -18.32 21.70 28.95
N ALA A 263 -17.17 22.36 29.16
CA ALA A 263 -15.88 21.90 28.72
C ALA A 263 -15.69 20.46 29.22
N VAL A 264 -15.87 19.49 28.32
CA VAL A 264 -15.32 18.16 28.51
C VAL A 264 -13.80 18.34 28.55
N ALA A 265 -13.19 17.78 29.58
CA ALA A 265 -11.75 17.79 29.86
C ALA A 265 -10.91 17.59 28.58
N PRO A 266 -9.71 18.18 28.50
CA PRO A 266 -8.87 18.16 27.29
C PRO A 266 -8.74 16.72 26.79
N ARG A 267 -9.31 16.45 25.62
CA ARG A 267 -9.09 15.20 24.90
C ARG A 267 -7.61 15.15 24.57
N ASP A 268 -6.95 14.10 25.03
CA ASP A 268 -5.54 13.81 24.80
C ASP A 268 -5.27 13.78 23.28
N THR A 269 -4.79 14.89 22.71
CA THR A 269 -4.51 15.07 21.28
C THR A 269 -3.08 14.65 20.90
N ALA A 270 -2.31 14.10 21.84
CA ALA A 270 -1.10 13.39 21.49
C ALA A 270 -1.49 12.16 20.65
N GLY A 271 -1.15 12.16 19.36
CA GLY A 271 -1.35 10.99 18.50
C GLY A 271 -0.80 9.73 19.15
N TRP A 272 -1.41 8.57 18.86
CA TRP A 272 -0.97 7.28 19.40
C TRP A 272 0.41 6.95 18.85
N ARG A 273 1.45 7.35 19.59
CA ARG A 273 2.87 7.14 19.30
C ARG A 273 3.54 6.41 20.45
N ASP A 274 4.68 5.82 20.19
CA ASP A 274 5.46 5.17 21.24
C ASP A 274 5.79 6.14 22.38
N GLY A 275 5.70 5.64 23.62
CA GLY A 275 5.90 6.42 24.83
C GLY A 275 4.76 7.38 25.20
N ALA A 276 3.69 7.48 24.41
CA ALA A 276 2.52 8.27 24.79
C ALA A 276 1.80 7.64 25.97
N VAL A 277 1.29 8.46 26.90
CA VAL A 277 0.41 7.98 27.96
C VAL A 277 -1.01 8.33 27.58
N VAL A 278 -1.88 7.32 27.45
CA VAL A 278 -3.30 7.50 27.17
C VAL A 278 -4.13 7.12 28.39
N THR A 279 -5.25 7.80 28.60
CA THR A 279 -6.18 7.47 29.70
C THR A 279 -7.39 6.72 29.16
N VAL A 280 -7.62 5.51 29.69
CA VAL A 280 -8.78 4.66 29.38
C VAL A 280 -9.58 4.46 30.66
N ASP A 281 -10.75 5.09 30.76
CA ASP A 281 -11.65 5.04 31.92
C ASP A 281 -10.92 5.28 33.27
N GLY A 282 -10.18 6.39 33.33
CA GLY A 282 -9.38 6.77 34.51
C GLY A 282 -8.10 5.96 34.71
N THR A 283 -7.88 4.89 33.93
CA THR A 283 -6.64 4.10 33.97
C THR A 283 -5.63 4.66 32.97
N LYS A 284 -4.44 5.04 33.45
CA LYS A 284 -3.35 5.49 32.57
C LYS A 284 -2.63 4.29 31.95
N CYS A 285 -2.36 4.36 30.66
CA CYS A 285 -1.68 3.32 29.89
C CYS A 285 -0.53 3.95 29.11
N LEU A 286 0.70 3.46 29.31
CA LEU A 286 1.86 3.86 28.51
C LEU A 286 1.89 3.01 27.25
N LEU A 287 1.73 3.65 26.09
CA LEU A 287 1.88 3.00 24.79
C LEU A 287 3.34 2.59 24.60
N HIS A 288 3.53 1.37 24.10
CA HIS A 288 4.84 0.79 23.84
C HIS A 288 4.94 0.36 22.38
N HIS A 289 6.11 0.54 21.79
CA HIS A 289 6.53 -0.18 20.62
C HIS A 289 6.71 -1.65 21.00
N GLY A 290 5.63 -2.41 20.85
CA GLY A 290 5.60 -3.83 21.16
C GLY A 290 6.21 -4.68 20.04
N PRO A 291 6.45 -5.97 20.31
CA PRO A 291 7.02 -6.91 19.33
C PRO A 291 6.12 -7.01 18.08
N GLY A 292 6.60 -6.49 16.94
CA GLY A 292 5.88 -6.48 15.67
C GLY A 292 4.56 -5.69 15.61
N ALA A 293 4.27 -4.80 16.56
CA ALA A 293 3.00 -4.05 16.59
C ALA A 293 3.18 -2.61 17.14
N PRO A 294 3.74 -1.68 16.35
CA PRO A 294 3.79 -0.28 16.73
C PRO A 294 2.38 0.29 16.94
N PRO A 295 2.23 1.36 17.72
CA PRO A 295 0.99 2.12 17.75
C PRO A 295 0.55 2.53 16.34
N THR A 296 -0.68 2.20 15.98
CA THR A 296 -1.26 2.51 14.66
C THR A 296 -2.50 3.37 14.81
N GLU A 297 -2.67 4.30 13.86
CA GLU A 297 -3.88 5.08 13.68
C GLU A 297 -4.27 5.02 12.20
N THR A 298 -5.52 4.62 11.93
CA THR A 298 -6.07 4.56 10.57
C THR A 298 -7.41 5.29 10.53
N VAL A 299 -7.60 6.11 9.50
CA VAL A 299 -8.84 6.86 9.29
C VAL A 299 -9.56 6.28 8.08
N SER A 300 -10.86 6.06 8.19
CA SER A 300 -11.65 5.60 7.05
C SER A 300 -11.64 6.64 5.91
N PRO A 301 -11.78 6.22 4.64
CA PRO A 301 -11.72 7.16 3.50
C PRO A 301 -12.74 8.29 3.52
N ASP A 302 -13.87 8.08 4.20
CA ASP A 302 -14.93 9.07 4.41
C ASP A 302 -14.71 9.94 5.67
N HIS A 303 -13.59 9.76 6.36
CA HIS A 303 -13.21 10.44 7.61
C HIS A 303 -14.22 10.29 8.76
N THR A 304 -15.10 9.28 8.72
CA THR A 304 -16.12 9.07 9.76
C THR A 304 -15.63 8.22 10.93
N VAL A 305 -14.61 7.39 10.73
CA VAL A 305 -14.10 6.43 11.73
C VAL A 305 -12.58 6.47 11.80
N THR A 306 -12.05 6.83 12.96
CA THR A 306 -10.64 6.66 13.31
C THR A 306 -10.49 5.40 14.16
N ARG A 307 -9.61 4.48 13.75
CA ARG A 307 -9.26 3.26 14.47
C ARG A 307 -7.82 3.35 14.97
N ARG A 308 -7.62 3.08 16.24
CA ARG A 308 -6.33 3.13 16.93
C ARG A 308 -6.04 1.81 17.60
N GLN A 309 -4.80 1.34 17.52
CA GLN A 309 -4.39 0.08 18.13
C GLN A 309 -2.97 0.19 18.66
N ALA A 310 -2.69 -0.35 19.84
CA ALA A 310 -1.35 -0.36 20.42
C ALA A 310 -1.22 -1.37 21.56
N LEU A 311 -0.01 -1.92 21.73
CA LEU A 311 0.38 -2.54 22.98
C LEU A 311 0.61 -1.43 24.02
N ALA A 312 0.08 -1.62 25.23
CA ALA A 312 0.25 -0.66 26.30
C ALA A 312 0.51 -1.34 27.65
N ARG A 313 1.33 -0.68 28.47
CA ARG A 313 1.54 -1.03 29.87
C ARG A 313 0.57 -0.23 30.72
N VAL A 314 -0.24 -0.92 31.52
CA VAL A 314 -1.12 -0.27 32.47
C VAL A 314 -0.29 0.33 33.61
N LEU A 315 -0.46 1.63 33.85
CA LEU A 315 0.21 2.38 34.90
C LEU A 315 -0.67 2.39 36.16
N GLY A 316 -0.17 1.84 37.26
CA GLY A 316 -0.87 1.75 38.53
C GLY A 316 -0.03 1.03 39.58
N PRO A 317 -0.52 0.95 40.84
CA PRO A 317 0.19 0.29 41.94
C PRO A 317 0.22 -1.25 41.81
N ASP A 318 -0.54 -1.83 40.88
CA ASP A 318 -0.61 -3.27 40.66
C ASP A 318 0.77 -3.86 40.35
N ARG A 319 1.24 -4.75 41.25
CA ARG A 319 2.35 -5.66 40.99
C ARG A 319 1.80 -7.08 40.87
N PRO A 320 2.13 -7.82 39.80
CA PRO A 320 3.06 -7.49 38.72
C PRO A 320 2.48 -6.55 37.63
N ALA A 321 3.36 -5.91 36.86
CA ALA A 321 2.99 -5.03 35.74
C ALA A 321 2.08 -5.76 34.73
N ARG A 322 1.03 -5.07 34.28
CA ARG A 322 0.01 -5.60 33.36
C ARG A 322 0.14 -4.94 32.00
N PHE A 323 0.11 -5.74 30.94
CA PHE A 323 0.10 -5.26 29.56
C PHE A 323 -1.22 -5.60 28.88
N VAL A 324 -1.65 -4.71 27.99
CA VAL A 324 -2.92 -4.82 27.28
C VAL A 324 -2.76 -4.43 25.81
N TRP A 325 -3.49 -5.09 24.94
CA TRP A 325 -3.75 -4.64 23.58
C TRP A 325 -4.93 -3.68 23.61
N LEU A 326 -4.64 -2.39 23.39
CA LEU A 326 -5.66 -1.35 23.31
C LEU A 326 -6.16 -1.23 21.88
N ARG A 327 -7.48 -1.22 21.73
CA ARG A 327 -8.17 -0.90 20.49
C ARG A 327 -9.19 0.20 20.77
N GLN A 328 -9.10 1.30 20.05
CA GLN A 328 -9.99 2.43 20.20
C GLN A 328 -10.60 2.81 18.85
N ILE A 329 -11.88 3.14 18.88
CA ILE A 329 -12.64 3.69 17.76
C ILE A 329 -13.12 5.06 18.20
N VAL A 330 -12.86 6.07 17.37
CA VAL A 330 -13.33 7.45 17.54
C VAL A 330 -14.11 7.84 16.30
N THR A 331 -15.32 8.37 16.49
CA THR A 331 -16.21 8.74 15.38
C THR A 331 -16.69 10.19 15.55
N PRO A 332 -15.94 11.19 15.04
CA PRO A 332 -16.26 12.60 15.26
C PRO A 332 -17.62 13.02 14.69
N TYR A 333 -18.14 12.23 13.75
CA TYR A 333 -19.46 12.41 13.14
C TYR A 333 -20.33 11.17 13.39
N GLY A 334 -21.62 11.39 13.70
CA GLY A 334 -22.59 10.32 13.86
C GLY A 334 -23.04 9.71 12.53
N GLY A 335 -23.75 8.59 12.60
CA GLY A 335 -24.36 7.93 11.44
C GLY A 335 -24.28 6.40 11.52
N PRO A 336 -24.93 5.66 10.61
CA PRO A 336 -24.99 4.20 10.67
C PRO A 336 -23.61 3.51 10.64
N VAL A 337 -22.67 4.06 9.87
CA VAL A 337 -21.29 3.54 9.75
C VAL A 337 -20.50 3.77 11.04
N ALA A 338 -20.54 4.99 11.59
CA ALA A 338 -19.94 5.34 12.87
C ALA A 338 -20.48 4.46 14.01
N GLU A 339 -21.80 4.31 14.07
CA GLU A 339 -22.48 3.49 15.05
C GLU A 339 -22.12 1.99 14.93
N ALA A 340 -22.01 1.46 13.70
CA ALA A 340 -21.55 0.10 13.48
C ALA A 340 -20.09 -0.09 13.92
N ALA A 341 -19.22 0.88 13.65
CA ALA A 341 -17.84 0.84 14.10
C ALA A 341 -17.73 0.85 15.63
N LEU A 342 -18.42 1.75 16.32
CA LEU A 342 -18.43 1.79 17.79
C LEU A 342 -18.95 0.48 18.39
N ARG A 343 -20.00 -0.11 17.81
CA ARG A 343 -20.54 -1.40 18.25
C ARG A 343 -19.57 -2.56 18.08
N ALA A 344 -18.72 -2.55 17.05
CA ALA A 344 -17.82 -3.67 16.75
C ALA A 344 -16.93 -4.08 17.94
N LEU A 345 -16.46 -3.13 18.76
CA LEU A 345 -15.68 -3.44 19.97
C LEU A 345 -16.52 -4.01 21.12
N SER A 346 -17.79 -3.59 21.24
CA SER A 346 -18.73 -4.19 22.19
C SER A 346 -19.11 -5.61 21.77
N ASP A 347 -19.36 -5.81 20.48
CA ASP A 347 -19.67 -7.10 19.88
C ASP A 347 -18.48 -8.06 20.04
N GLU A 348 -17.24 -7.56 19.90
CA GLU A 348 -16.04 -8.38 20.07
C GLU A 348 -15.85 -8.84 21.51
N ARG A 349 -16.06 -7.95 22.48
CA ARG A 349 -16.10 -8.33 23.90
C ARG A 349 -17.10 -9.46 24.14
N ASP A 350 -18.30 -9.33 23.59
CA ASP A 350 -19.36 -10.32 23.82
C ASP A 350 -19.09 -11.63 23.07
N LEU A 351 -18.46 -11.56 21.90
CA LEU A 351 -17.98 -12.73 21.18
C LEU A 351 -16.86 -13.45 21.94
N LEU A 352 -15.88 -12.74 22.50
CA LEU A 352 -14.83 -13.30 23.37
C LEU A 352 -15.41 -14.02 24.59
N ARG A 353 -16.44 -13.44 25.23
CA ARG A 353 -17.16 -14.09 26.35
C ARG A 353 -17.84 -15.39 25.94
N ARG A 354 -18.42 -15.44 24.73
CA ARG A 354 -19.06 -16.65 24.17
C ARG A 354 -18.04 -17.71 23.76
N LEU A 355 -16.89 -17.30 23.22
CA LEU A 355 -15.79 -18.19 22.84
C LEU A 355 -15.19 -18.90 24.05
N LYS A 356 -15.09 -18.23 25.21
CA LYS A 356 -14.41 -18.69 26.44
C LYS A 356 -12.92 -19.06 26.23
N ARG A 357 -12.37 -18.76 25.06
CA ARG A 357 -11.00 -19.01 24.62
C ARG A 357 -10.54 -17.80 23.81
N GLY A 358 -9.27 -17.42 23.94
CA GLY A 358 -8.70 -16.22 23.35
C GLY A 358 -8.27 -15.19 24.40
N PRO A 359 -7.97 -13.96 23.98
CA PRO A 359 -7.46 -12.93 24.87
C PRO A 359 -8.53 -12.48 25.88
N GLY A 360 -8.13 -12.33 27.13
CA GLY A 360 -9.04 -11.91 28.20
C GLY A 360 -9.45 -10.46 28.03
N VAL A 361 -10.73 -10.14 28.20
CA VAL A 361 -11.18 -8.73 28.23
C VAL A 361 -10.80 -8.12 29.57
N VAL A 362 -9.90 -7.14 29.56
CA VAL A 362 -9.49 -6.40 30.77
C VAL A 362 -10.40 -5.20 30.99
N HIS A 363 -10.70 -4.48 29.91
CA HIS A 363 -11.47 -3.26 29.99
C HIS A 363 -12.31 -3.07 28.72
N HIS A 364 -13.51 -2.53 28.85
CA HIS A 364 -14.32 -2.09 27.73
C HIS A 364 -15.17 -0.90 28.14
N VAL A 365 -14.99 0.23 27.47
CA VAL A 365 -15.74 1.45 27.70
C VAL A 365 -16.28 1.97 26.37
N ARG A 366 -17.53 2.41 26.38
CA ARG A 366 -18.14 3.15 25.28
C ARG A 366 -18.77 4.41 25.86
N GLN A 367 -18.30 5.57 25.39
CA GLN A 367 -18.73 6.89 25.85
C GLN A 367 -18.87 7.82 24.64
N GLY A 368 -20.10 8.23 24.35
CA GLY A 368 -20.39 9.11 23.21
C GLY A 368 -19.84 8.57 21.90
N ASP A 369 -18.90 9.32 21.33
CA ASP A 369 -18.24 9.09 20.04
C ASP A 369 -17.01 8.17 20.12
N THR A 370 -16.73 7.58 21.28
CA THR A 370 -15.53 6.78 21.52
C THR A 370 -15.88 5.42 22.12
N ALA A 371 -15.30 4.36 21.56
CA ALA A 371 -15.31 3.01 22.13
C ALA A 371 -13.86 2.54 22.30
N THR A 372 -13.53 1.96 23.45
CA THR A 372 -12.20 1.41 23.74
C THR A 372 -12.34 0.02 24.33
N LEU A 373 -11.58 -0.93 23.80
CA LEU A 373 -11.45 -2.30 24.27
C LEU A 373 -9.99 -2.57 24.60
N ALA A 374 -9.73 -3.05 25.81
CA ALA A 374 -8.41 -3.49 26.25
C ALA A 374 -8.43 -5.00 26.48
N LEU A 375 -7.59 -5.71 25.72
CA LEU A 375 -7.43 -7.16 25.81
C LEU A 375 -6.13 -7.49 26.53
N ALA A 376 -6.10 -8.55 27.34
CA ALA A 376 -4.92 -8.95 28.09
C ALA A 376 -3.81 -9.41 27.14
N TRP A 377 -2.60 -8.88 27.34
CA TRP A 377 -1.41 -9.35 26.64
C TRP A 377 -0.66 -10.37 27.52
N PRO A 378 -0.35 -11.57 27.02
CA PRO A 378 0.38 -12.57 27.79
C PRO A 378 1.83 -12.12 28.04
N LEU A 379 2.38 -12.55 29.17
CA LEU A 379 3.74 -12.23 29.58
C LEU A 379 4.57 -13.50 29.68
N THR A 380 5.85 -13.36 29.38
CA THR A 380 6.82 -14.44 29.61
C THR A 380 6.88 -14.79 31.10
N ARG A 381 7.02 -16.08 31.41
CA ARG A 381 7.13 -16.61 32.78
C ARG A 381 8.38 -16.11 33.47
N ARG A 382 9.49 -16.04 32.73
CA ARG A 382 10.82 -15.74 33.28
C ARG A 382 11.05 -14.25 33.47
N SER A 383 10.92 -13.44 32.42
CA SER A 383 11.22 -12.00 32.46
C SER A 383 10.01 -11.14 32.77
N ARG A 384 8.78 -11.71 32.75
CA ARG A 384 7.53 -10.97 32.95
C ARG A 384 7.38 -9.82 31.93
N THR A 385 8.00 -9.96 30.77
CA THR A 385 7.91 -9.03 29.64
C THR A 385 6.78 -9.45 28.71
N PRO A 386 6.23 -8.55 27.89
CA PRO A 386 5.29 -8.90 26.83
C PRO A 386 5.82 -10.07 25.99
N CYS A 387 4.97 -11.05 25.73
CA CYS A 387 5.26 -12.09 24.75
C CYS A 387 5.35 -11.49 23.33
N ASP A 388 6.21 -12.07 22.50
CA ASP A 388 6.44 -11.62 21.13
C ASP A 388 5.31 -12.04 20.19
N THR A 389 5.20 -11.33 19.07
CA THR A 389 4.33 -11.77 17.98
C THR A 389 5.11 -12.67 17.01
N LEU A 390 4.39 -13.44 16.19
CA LEU A 390 5.01 -14.26 15.15
C LEU A 390 5.85 -13.42 14.16
N ALA A 391 5.60 -12.11 14.05
CA ALA A 391 6.38 -11.21 13.20
C ALA A 391 7.85 -11.10 13.62
N GLU A 392 8.20 -11.31 14.89
CA GLU A 392 9.60 -11.34 15.34
C GLU A 392 10.33 -12.60 14.86
N VAL A 393 9.58 -13.69 14.64
CA VAL A 393 10.12 -14.98 14.15
C VAL A 393 10.03 -15.07 12.62
N LEU A 394 9.06 -14.40 12.00
CA LEU A 394 8.90 -14.28 10.55
C LEU A 394 8.96 -12.80 10.11
N PRO A 395 10.13 -12.13 10.18
CA PRO A 395 10.25 -10.77 9.68
C PRO A 395 10.12 -10.73 8.15
N GLU A 396 9.66 -9.60 7.62
CA GLU A 396 9.65 -9.39 6.17
C GLU A 396 11.08 -9.40 5.62
N GLY A 397 11.35 -10.25 4.61
CA GLY A 397 12.65 -10.31 3.93
C GLY A 397 13.67 -11.31 4.49
N VAL A 398 13.27 -12.20 5.40
CA VAL A 398 14.16 -13.25 5.94
C VAL A 398 14.27 -14.46 5.00
N GLU A 399 15.48 -15.02 4.88
CA GLU A 399 15.70 -16.33 4.26
C GLU A 399 14.87 -17.41 4.97
N ARG A 400 14.49 -18.47 4.25
CA ARG A 400 13.66 -19.56 4.76
C ARG A 400 14.05 -20.00 6.18
N LEU A 401 13.08 -20.07 7.10
CA LEU A 401 13.30 -20.54 8.48
C LEU A 401 13.96 -21.93 8.51
N GLY A 402 14.79 -22.14 9.53
CA GLY A 402 15.37 -23.47 9.79
C GLY A 402 14.31 -24.53 10.07
N ALA A 403 14.67 -25.81 9.99
CA ALA A 403 13.73 -26.92 10.17
C ALA A 403 13.10 -26.89 11.58
N TRP A 404 13.91 -26.67 12.61
CA TRP A 404 13.46 -26.58 13.99
C TRP A 404 12.54 -25.38 14.25
N GLU A 405 12.85 -24.21 13.69
CA GLU A 405 12.02 -23.01 13.84
C GLU A 405 10.68 -23.18 13.12
N SER A 406 10.72 -23.73 11.91
CA SER A 406 9.53 -24.12 11.14
C SER A 406 8.66 -25.09 11.95
N TYR A 407 9.25 -26.14 12.53
CA TYR A 407 8.55 -27.07 13.42
C TYR A 407 7.83 -26.35 14.56
N ARG A 408 8.55 -25.48 15.29
CA ARG A 408 7.98 -24.73 16.42
C ARG A 408 6.80 -23.86 16.01
N VAL A 409 6.90 -23.15 14.89
CA VAL A 409 5.81 -22.30 14.38
C VAL A 409 4.61 -23.15 13.97
N LEU A 410 4.80 -24.22 13.19
CA LEU A 410 3.70 -25.07 12.74
C LEU A 410 2.96 -25.75 13.90
N ARG A 411 3.69 -26.24 14.92
CA ARG A 411 3.09 -26.76 16.16
C ARG A 411 2.32 -25.67 16.92
N GLY A 412 2.88 -24.46 16.98
CA GLY A 412 2.26 -23.32 17.65
C GLY A 412 0.92 -22.93 17.05
N LEU A 413 0.77 -23.01 15.72
CA LEU A 413 -0.45 -22.64 14.99
C LEU A 413 -1.66 -23.50 15.34
N GLU A 414 -1.48 -24.72 15.86
CA GLU A 414 -2.60 -25.58 16.28
C GLU A 414 -3.50 -24.91 17.34
N ALA A 415 -2.91 -24.13 18.25
CA ALA A 415 -3.66 -23.42 19.28
C ALA A 415 -4.59 -22.35 18.68
N SER A 416 -4.09 -21.62 17.67
CA SER A 416 -4.90 -20.68 16.87
C SER A 416 -6.03 -21.39 16.16
N CYS A 417 -5.78 -22.55 15.54
CA CYS A 417 -6.81 -23.32 14.85
C CYS A 417 -7.95 -23.73 15.78
N GLY A 418 -7.67 -24.08 17.04
CA GLY A 418 -8.71 -24.38 18.03
C GLY A 418 -9.62 -23.19 18.36
N ILE A 419 -9.08 -21.96 18.34
CA ILE A 419 -9.85 -20.73 18.54
C ILE A 419 -10.66 -20.40 17.29
N LEU A 420 -10.04 -20.51 16.11
CA LEU A 420 -10.70 -20.28 14.82
C LEU A 420 -11.87 -21.25 14.59
N GLY A 421 -11.71 -22.54 14.90
CA GLY A 421 -12.79 -23.51 14.77
C GLY A 421 -13.99 -23.15 15.64
N ARG A 422 -13.75 -22.71 16.88
CA ARG A 422 -14.84 -22.25 17.77
C ARG A 422 -15.47 -20.94 17.28
N LEU A 423 -14.69 -20.05 16.67
CA LEU A 423 -15.20 -18.84 16.03
C LEU A 423 -16.12 -19.16 14.84
N HIS A 424 -15.72 -20.13 14.02
CA HIS A 424 -16.50 -20.62 12.87
C HIS A 424 -17.80 -21.28 13.30
N GLU A 425 -17.81 -22.07 14.39
CA GLU A 425 -19.02 -22.64 14.99
C GLU A 425 -20.01 -21.57 15.46
N LEU A 426 -19.53 -20.38 15.84
CA LEU A 426 -20.36 -19.23 16.21
C LEU A 426 -20.82 -18.39 15.00
N GLY A 427 -20.46 -18.80 13.78
CA GLY A 427 -20.84 -18.13 12.53
C GLY A 427 -19.99 -16.91 12.19
N SER A 428 -18.81 -16.77 12.81
CA SER A 428 -17.88 -15.66 12.58
C SER A 428 -16.54 -16.17 12.04
N ALA A 429 -15.71 -15.27 11.50
CA ALA A 429 -14.36 -15.59 11.03
C ALA A 429 -13.40 -14.45 11.37
N HIS A 430 -12.14 -14.75 11.66
CA HIS A 430 -11.14 -13.78 12.12
C HIS A 430 -10.77 -12.77 11.02
N ARG A 431 -10.61 -13.26 9.79
CA ARG A 431 -10.39 -12.54 8.52
C ARG A 431 -9.16 -11.62 8.47
N MET A 432 -8.33 -11.61 9.53
CA MET A 432 -7.11 -10.80 9.63
C MET A 432 -5.94 -11.58 10.26
N LEU A 433 -5.76 -12.84 9.87
CA LEU A 433 -4.59 -13.63 10.30
C LEU A 433 -3.35 -13.21 9.50
N GLU A 434 -2.31 -12.84 10.22
CA GLU A 434 -0.98 -12.41 9.75
C GLU A 434 0.01 -12.47 10.94
N PRO A 435 1.33 -12.36 10.73
CA PRO A 435 2.31 -12.59 11.80
C PRO A 435 2.11 -11.67 13.03
N THR A 436 1.74 -10.40 12.81
CA THR A 436 1.51 -9.44 13.91
C THR A 436 0.24 -9.75 14.71
N ALA A 437 -0.68 -10.55 14.16
CA ALA A 437 -1.95 -10.92 14.78
C ALA A 437 -1.82 -12.12 15.74
N LEU A 438 -0.67 -12.82 15.75
CA LEU A 438 -0.45 -14.03 16.54
C LEU A 438 0.64 -13.78 17.59
N ILE A 439 0.31 -14.02 18.86
CA ILE A 439 1.23 -13.91 19.99
C ILE A 439 1.78 -15.30 20.32
N GLN A 440 3.09 -15.41 20.47
CA GLN A 440 3.75 -16.64 20.90
C GLN A 440 3.90 -16.68 22.42
N ASP A 441 3.24 -17.62 23.09
CA ASP A 441 3.44 -17.83 24.54
C ASP A 441 4.69 -18.68 24.84
N ASP A 442 5.05 -18.80 26.12
CA ASP A 442 6.22 -19.59 26.54
C ASP A 442 6.11 -21.09 26.26
N ASP A 443 4.90 -21.60 26.00
CA ASP A 443 4.69 -23.00 25.57
C ASP A 443 4.87 -23.16 24.06
N GLY A 444 5.22 -22.07 23.35
CA GLY A 444 5.34 -22.02 21.91
C GLY A 444 4.00 -22.00 21.18
N ARG A 445 2.87 -21.80 21.88
CA ARG A 445 1.55 -21.70 21.26
C ARG A 445 1.41 -20.34 20.62
N LEU A 446 0.84 -20.32 19.42
CA LEU A 446 0.47 -19.09 18.73
C LEU A 446 -1.00 -18.83 18.96
N LEU A 447 -1.32 -17.70 19.58
CA LEU A 447 -2.65 -17.30 19.99
C LEU A 447 -3.06 -16.01 19.27
N PRO A 448 -4.28 -15.89 18.73
CA PRO A 448 -4.77 -14.62 18.20
C PRO A 448 -4.75 -13.52 19.27
N ARG A 449 -4.16 -12.37 18.95
CA ARG A 449 -4.09 -11.21 19.86
C ARG A 449 -5.46 -10.58 20.13
N ASP A 450 -6.36 -10.70 19.15
CA ASP A 450 -7.72 -10.18 19.11
C ASP A 450 -8.58 -11.07 18.19
N LEU A 451 -9.83 -10.69 17.91
CA LEU A 451 -10.67 -11.42 16.96
C LEU A 451 -10.62 -10.84 15.53
N GLY A 452 -9.62 -10.00 15.23
CA GLY A 452 -9.44 -9.37 13.94
C GLY A 452 -10.66 -8.56 13.52
N LEU A 453 -11.29 -9.01 12.44
CA LEU A 453 -12.47 -8.40 11.83
C LEU A 453 -13.76 -9.20 12.10
N ALA A 454 -13.77 -10.15 13.04
CA ALA A 454 -14.92 -11.05 13.24
C ALA A 454 -16.26 -10.35 13.55
N THR A 455 -16.22 -9.12 14.05
CA THR A 455 -17.40 -8.34 14.46
C THR A 455 -17.70 -7.15 13.56
N THR A 456 -16.98 -7.01 12.45
CA THR A 456 -17.28 -6.01 11.43
C THR A 456 -17.90 -6.66 10.21
N ALA A 457 -18.77 -5.94 9.51
CA ALA A 457 -19.27 -6.42 8.22
C ALA A 457 -18.11 -6.52 7.21
N PRO A 458 -18.06 -7.57 6.37
CA PRO A 458 -17.04 -7.66 5.33
C PRO A 458 -17.11 -6.50 4.36
N VAL A 459 -15.95 -5.90 4.09
CA VAL A 459 -15.81 -4.83 3.09
C VAL A 459 -14.75 -5.20 2.05
N PRO A 460 -14.93 -4.83 0.77
CA PRO A 460 -13.91 -5.03 -0.25
C PRO A 460 -12.59 -4.36 0.15
N GLY A 461 -11.49 -5.06 -0.05
CA GLY A 461 -10.14 -4.58 0.26
C GLY A 461 -9.77 -4.63 1.75
N GLU A 462 -10.59 -5.22 2.61
CA GLU A 462 -10.28 -5.34 4.03
C GLU A 462 -8.98 -6.14 4.30
N ALA A 463 -8.29 -5.78 5.38
CA ALA A 463 -7.04 -6.40 5.81
C ALA A 463 -6.03 -6.60 4.65
N PRO A 464 -5.64 -5.50 3.97
CA PRO A 464 -4.73 -5.55 2.84
C PRO A 464 -3.35 -6.07 3.25
N GLY A 465 -2.68 -6.78 2.35
CA GLY A 465 -1.37 -7.33 2.60
C GLY A 465 -1.14 -8.66 1.87
N PRO A 466 0.03 -9.28 2.06
CA PRO A 466 0.40 -10.48 1.32
C PRO A 466 -0.43 -11.72 1.72
N TYR A 467 -1.00 -11.74 2.93
CA TYR A 467 -1.86 -12.83 3.41
C TYR A 467 -3.33 -12.67 2.99
N GLN A 468 -3.71 -11.55 2.36
CA GLN A 468 -5.11 -11.23 2.05
C GLN A 468 -5.72 -12.23 1.06
N ALA A 469 -6.85 -12.84 1.43
CA ALA A 469 -7.52 -13.83 0.61
C ALA A 469 -8.14 -13.22 -0.66
N PRO A 470 -8.25 -13.98 -1.77
CA PRO A 470 -8.77 -13.47 -3.04
C PRO A 470 -10.18 -12.87 -2.97
N GLU A 471 -11.08 -13.45 -2.17
CA GLU A 471 -12.42 -12.92 -1.94
C GLU A 471 -12.39 -11.58 -1.20
N GLN A 472 -11.44 -11.37 -0.29
CA GLN A 472 -11.26 -10.08 0.41
C GLN A 472 -10.87 -8.97 -0.57
N ARG A 473 -10.24 -9.30 -1.71
CA ARG A 473 -9.86 -8.35 -2.78
C ARG A 473 -11.00 -8.03 -3.74
N ARG A 474 -11.91 -8.98 -3.96
CA ARG A 474 -12.96 -8.89 -4.98
C ARG A 474 -14.15 -8.06 -4.47
N GLY A 475 -14.41 -6.91 -5.08
CA GLY A 475 -15.55 -6.06 -4.73
C GLY A 475 -16.92 -6.64 -5.11
N HIS A 476 -17.87 -6.58 -4.16
CA HIS A 476 -19.34 -6.58 -4.29
C HIS A 476 -20.02 -7.54 -5.30
N ARG A 477 -19.38 -8.67 -5.63
CA ARG A 477 -20.05 -9.82 -6.26
C ARG A 477 -20.06 -11.07 -5.40
N GLY A 478 -19.53 -10.99 -4.18
CA GLY A 478 -19.53 -12.11 -3.26
C GLY A 478 -20.90 -12.31 -2.64
N ARG A 479 -21.42 -13.54 -2.74
CA ARG A 479 -22.61 -13.93 -1.97
C ARG A 479 -22.26 -13.88 -0.49
N ALA A 480 -23.25 -13.55 0.36
CA ALA A 480 -23.11 -13.73 1.80
C ALA A 480 -22.65 -15.18 2.08
N GLY A 481 -21.45 -15.34 2.66
CA GLY A 481 -20.80 -16.63 2.86
C GLY A 481 -19.41 -16.78 2.20
N GLU A 482 -19.01 -15.88 1.28
CA GLU A 482 -17.66 -15.92 0.70
C GLU A 482 -16.58 -15.42 1.68
N HIS A 483 -16.89 -14.40 2.48
CA HIS A 483 -16.02 -13.89 3.56
C HIS A 483 -16.40 -14.62 4.86
N GLY A 484 -15.75 -15.74 5.14
CA GLY A 484 -16.12 -16.66 6.23
C GLY A 484 -14.99 -17.59 6.64
N ALA A 485 -15.32 -18.80 7.10
CA ALA A 485 -14.34 -19.78 7.57
C ALA A 485 -13.24 -20.08 6.53
N ALA A 486 -13.62 -20.15 5.25
CA ALA A 486 -12.68 -20.37 4.15
C ALA A 486 -11.66 -19.24 3.99
N THR A 487 -11.99 -18.01 4.39
CA THR A 487 -11.05 -16.87 4.42
C THR A 487 -9.97 -17.10 5.46
N ASP A 488 -10.32 -17.57 6.66
CA ASP A 488 -9.34 -17.91 7.70
C ASP A 488 -8.45 -19.09 7.27
N VAL A 489 -9.02 -20.09 6.58
CA VAL A 489 -8.27 -21.20 6.00
C VAL A 489 -7.22 -20.71 5.01
N TYR A 490 -7.57 -19.79 4.11
CA TYR A 490 -6.60 -19.20 3.19
C TYR A 490 -5.50 -18.44 3.94
N ARG A 491 -5.86 -17.55 4.87
CA ARG A 491 -4.86 -16.74 5.58
C ARG A 491 -3.93 -17.61 6.43
N LEU A 492 -4.45 -18.69 7.02
CA LEU A 492 -3.64 -19.68 7.71
C LEU A 492 -2.73 -20.45 6.74
N GLY A 493 -3.25 -20.89 5.59
CA GLY A 493 -2.45 -21.50 4.52
C GLY A 493 -1.32 -20.57 4.04
N ALA A 494 -1.58 -19.27 3.94
CA ALA A 494 -0.60 -18.26 3.56
C ALA A 494 0.50 -18.07 4.62
N LEU A 495 0.16 -18.16 5.91
CA LEU A 495 1.15 -18.19 7.00
C LEU A 495 2.03 -19.43 6.93
N VAL A 496 1.43 -20.61 6.71
CA VAL A 496 2.18 -21.87 6.58
C VAL A 496 3.08 -21.86 5.35
N HIS A 497 2.59 -21.33 4.24
CA HIS A 497 3.39 -21.11 3.05
C HIS A 497 4.60 -20.24 3.37
N HIS A 498 4.41 -19.10 4.03
CA HIS A 498 5.50 -18.22 4.43
C HIS A 498 6.55 -18.93 5.29
N VAL A 499 6.12 -19.70 6.29
CA VAL A 499 7.03 -20.52 7.11
C VAL A 499 7.87 -21.46 6.25
N LEU A 500 7.23 -22.16 5.31
CA LEU A 500 7.87 -23.21 4.54
C LEU A 500 8.74 -22.71 3.38
N THR A 501 8.41 -21.56 2.78
CA THR A 501 9.08 -21.04 1.58
C THR A 501 9.91 -19.78 1.83
N GLY A 502 9.84 -19.18 3.03
CA GLY A 502 10.45 -17.88 3.34
C GLY A 502 9.74 -16.69 2.70
N SER A 503 8.58 -16.89 2.05
CA SER A 503 7.78 -15.79 1.49
C SER A 503 6.28 -16.11 1.50
N PRO A 504 5.39 -15.14 1.75
CA PRO A 504 3.96 -15.36 1.59
C PRO A 504 3.59 -15.64 0.11
N PRO A 505 2.45 -16.28 -0.16
CA PRO A 505 2.05 -16.62 -1.52
C PRO A 505 1.79 -15.36 -2.35
N VAL A 506 2.24 -15.36 -3.62
CA VAL A 506 1.96 -14.27 -4.56
C VAL A 506 0.56 -14.47 -5.15
N PRO A 507 -0.37 -13.51 -4.96
CA PRO A 507 -1.74 -13.65 -5.44
C PRO A 507 -1.80 -13.89 -6.96
N GLY A 508 -2.52 -14.94 -7.38
CA GLY A 508 -2.69 -15.28 -8.78
C GLY A 508 -1.53 -16.06 -9.42
N MET A 509 -0.45 -16.33 -8.67
CA MET A 509 0.64 -17.19 -9.11
C MET A 509 0.52 -18.59 -8.47
N PRO A 510 0.97 -19.65 -9.15
CA PRO A 510 1.08 -20.98 -8.54
C PRO A 510 1.99 -20.93 -7.30
N SER A 511 1.64 -21.69 -6.26
CA SER A 511 2.47 -21.79 -5.07
C SER A 511 3.83 -22.41 -5.38
N ALA A 512 4.86 -22.00 -4.62
CA ALA A 512 6.17 -22.65 -4.62
C ALA A 512 6.18 -23.97 -3.82
N LEU A 513 5.15 -24.25 -3.02
CA LEU A 513 5.05 -25.43 -2.16
C LEU A 513 5.29 -26.76 -2.88
N PRO A 514 4.70 -27.03 -4.07
CA PRO A 514 4.94 -28.29 -4.79
C PRO A 514 6.38 -28.49 -5.26
N ARG A 515 7.20 -27.44 -5.27
CA ARG A 515 8.60 -27.47 -5.71
C ARG A 515 9.58 -27.63 -4.55
N LEU A 516 9.12 -27.66 -3.30
CA LEU A 516 9.99 -27.81 -2.14
C LEU A 516 10.59 -29.22 -2.08
N THR A 517 11.91 -29.31 -2.23
CA THR A 517 12.67 -30.53 -1.97
C THR A 517 12.72 -30.81 -0.46
N GLY A 518 12.67 -32.09 -0.08
CA GLY A 518 12.71 -32.51 1.33
C GLY A 518 11.39 -32.40 2.11
N CYS A 519 10.32 -31.84 1.51
CA CYS A 519 9.00 -31.75 2.14
C CYS A 519 7.88 -32.51 1.38
N PRO A 520 8.03 -33.78 0.97
CA PRO A 520 6.94 -34.51 0.33
C PRO A 520 6.02 -35.10 1.40
N SER A 521 4.94 -34.41 1.73
CA SER A 521 3.86 -34.97 2.55
C SER A 521 2.49 -34.55 2.02
N PRO A 522 1.43 -35.36 2.24
CA PRO A 522 0.03 -34.96 2.01
C PRO A 522 -0.34 -33.64 2.69
N GLY A 523 0.43 -33.21 3.69
CA GLY A 523 0.27 -31.91 4.32
C GLY A 523 0.58 -30.73 3.38
N VAL A 524 1.58 -30.84 2.50
CA VAL A 524 1.91 -29.77 1.54
C VAL A 524 0.77 -29.57 0.54
N GLU A 525 0.22 -30.66 0.00
CA GLU A 525 -0.92 -30.62 -0.93
C GLU A 525 -2.16 -29.97 -0.28
N THR A 526 -2.41 -30.27 1.00
CA THR A 526 -3.52 -29.68 1.75
C THR A 526 -3.32 -28.18 1.97
N VAL A 527 -2.10 -27.74 2.28
CA VAL A 527 -1.78 -26.31 2.42
C VAL A 527 -1.90 -25.60 1.07
N ASP A 528 -1.43 -26.23 -0.01
CA ASP A 528 -1.57 -25.68 -1.37
C ASP A 528 -3.05 -25.55 -1.76
N ALA A 529 -3.87 -26.55 -1.45
CA ALA A 529 -5.32 -26.49 -1.64
C ALA A 529 -5.98 -25.36 -0.80
N ALA A 530 -5.47 -25.06 0.40
CA ALA A 530 -5.93 -23.93 1.21
C ALA A 530 -5.66 -22.57 0.55
N LEU A 531 -4.68 -22.48 -0.35
CA LEU A 531 -4.37 -21.29 -1.13
C LEU A 531 -5.22 -21.15 -2.40
N SER A 532 -6.22 -22.03 -2.60
CA SER A 532 -7.10 -21.95 -3.75
C SER A 532 -7.81 -20.59 -3.86
N PRO A 533 -7.87 -19.98 -5.06
CA PRO A 533 -8.65 -18.77 -5.31
C PRO A 533 -10.16 -18.96 -5.13
N ASP A 534 -10.67 -20.20 -5.22
CA ASP A 534 -12.06 -20.52 -4.91
C ASP A 534 -12.20 -20.95 -3.44
N PRO A 535 -12.90 -20.18 -2.60
CA PRO A 535 -13.14 -20.54 -1.19
C PRO A 535 -13.79 -21.92 -1.01
N ARG A 536 -14.55 -22.42 -1.99
CA ARG A 536 -15.24 -23.71 -1.92
C ARG A 536 -14.34 -24.91 -2.20
N ALA A 537 -13.22 -24.67 -2.87
CA ALA A 537 -12.23 -25.70 -3.16
C ALA A 537 -11.21 -25.88 -2.03
N ARG A 538 -11.24 -24.99 -1.02
CA ARG A 538 -10.33 -25.07 0.13
C ARG A 538 -10.75 -26.19 1.07
N PRO A 539 -9.78 -26.87 1.72
CA PRO A 539 -10.08 -27.83 2.76
C PRO A 539 -10.78 -27.18 3.95
N GLY A 540 -11.45 -27.99 4.78
CA GLY A 540 -11.91 -27.53 6.07
C GLY A 540 -10.74 -27.25 7.03
N LEU A 541 -11.01 -26.50 8.09
CA LEU A 541 -10.02 -26.24 9.14
C LEU A 541 -9.50 -27.55 9.79
N PRO A 542 -10.31 -28.59 10.06
CA PRO A 542 -9.80 -29.85 10.61
C PRO A 542 -8.79 -30.57 9.71
N GLU A 543 -9.00 -30.55 8.40
CA GLU A 543 -8.06 -31.11 7.41
C GLU A 543 -6.74 -30.32 7.43
N LEU A 544 -6.81 -28.99 7.45
CA LEU A 544 -5.63 -28.14 7.54
C LEU A 544 -4.85 -28.35 8.85
N VAL A 545 -5.53 -28.62 9.97
CA VAL A 545 -4.87 -28.99 11.25
C VAL A 545 -4.13 -30.32 11.14
N LYS A 546 -4.71 -31.32 10.46
CA LYS A 546 -4.00 -32.59 10.21
C LYS A 546 -2.76 -32.39 9.34
N ALA A 547 -2.86 -31.52 8.34
CA ALA A 547 -1.73 -31.14 7.49
C ALA A 547 -0.62 -30.45 8.28
N LEU A 548 -0.96 -29.49 9.16
CA LEU A 548 -0.02 -28.82 10.07
C LEU A 548 0.74 -29.82 10.94
N ARG A 549 0.03 -30.79 11.54
CA ARG A 549 0.65 -31.85 12.35
C ARG A 549 1.63 -32.68 11.54
N SER A 550 1.18 -33.20 10.40
CA SER A 550 2.01 -34.01 9.52
C SER A 550 3.28 -33.27 9.07
N LEU A 551 3.14 -31.99 8.70
CA LEU A 551 4.28 -31.15 8.31
C LEU A 551 5.24 -30.93 9.48
N SER A 552 4.71 -30.59 10.65
CA SER A 552 5.54 -30.40 11.84
C SER A 552 6.31 -31.66 12.22
N GLU A 553 5.67 -32.84 12.21
CA GLU A 553 6.31 -34.12 12.51
C GLU A 553 7.44 -34.44 11.53
N SER A 554 7.26 -34.11 10.24
CA SER A 554 8.31 -34.28 9.22
C SER A 554 9.52 -33.37 9.40
N LEU A 555 9.37 -32.27 10.13
CA LEU A 555 10.42 -31.29 10.45
C LEU A 555 11.07 -31.55 11.82
N ALA A 556 10.54 -32.49 12.60
CA ALA A 556 11.02 -32.79 13.95
C ALA A 556 12.28 -33.69 13.97
N ASP A 557 12.70 -34.25 12.83
CA ASP A 557 13.88 -35.12 12.74
C ASP A 557 15.18 -34.30 12.58
N PRO A 558 16.06 -34.25 13.60
CA PRO A 558 17.30 -33.49 13.56
C PRO A 558 18.33 -34.01 12.54
N ALA A 559 18.16 -35.22 11.98
CA ALA A 559 19.10 -35.79 11.01
C ALA A 559 19.04 -35.15 9.60
N ARG A 560 18.21 -34.12 9.40
CA ARG A 560 18.06 -33.40 8.13
C ARG A 560 18.94 -32.15 7.98
N GLU A 561 19.48 -31.61 9.06
CA GLU A 561 20.36 -30.41 8.98
C GLU A 561 21.78 -30.72 8.48
N GLU A 562 22.19 -32.00 8.42
CA GLU A 562 23.54 -32.44 7.99
C GLU A 562 23.60 -33.09 6.59
N ARG A 563 22.58 -32.99 5.74
CA ARG A 563 22.58 -33.57 4.37
C ARG A 563 22.35 -32.59 3.24
#